data_AF-A0A931QEI3-F1
#
_entry.id   AF-A0A931QEI3-F1
#
_cell.length_a   1.000
_cell.length_b   1.000
_cell.length_c   1.000
_cell.angle_alpha   90.00
_cell.angle_beta   90.00
_cell.angle_gamma   90.00
#
_symmetry.space_group_name_H-M   'P 1'
#
loop_
_entity.id
_entity.type
_entity.pdbx_description
1 polymer ?
#
loop_
_entity_poly.entity_id
_entity_poly.type
_entity_poly.pdbx_seq_one_letter_code
_entity_poly.pdbx_strand_id
1 'polypeptide(L)'
;GLWWPSFFIIIPVGALIFFGVGYASVTTISVALIATAIFTVRYFMGTSPWQDILYGVIAFLLLVYALRPNIKALMEGRERFHGWRPWKKKETEEIKDE
;
A
#
# COMPACT_ATOMS: atom_id res chain seq x y z
N GLY A 1 13.75 -23.16 11.47
CA GLY A 1 13.74 -21.71 11.23
C GLY A 1 13.20 -21.44 9.84
N LEU A 2 11.96 -20.95 9.75
CA LEU A 2 11.22 -20.68 8.50
C LEU A 2 11.53 -19.28 7.94
N TRP A 3 12.78 -18.82 8.03
CA TRP A 3 13.17 -17.47 7.57
C TRP A 3 13.82 -17.48 6.18
N TRP A 4 14.57 -18.53 5.83
CA TRP A 4 15.26 -18.64 4.54
C TRP A 4 14.32 -18.75 3.32
N PRO A 5 13.22 -19.54 3.36
CA PRO A 5 12.33 -19.66 2.21
C PRO A 5 11.49 -18.39 1.95
N SER A 6 11.24 -17.61 3.00
CA SER A 6 10.35 -16.43 2.96
C SER A 6 10.88 -15.34 2.04
N PHE A 7 12.19 -15.25 1.85
CA PHE A 7 12.83 -14.32 0.93
C PHE A 7 12.31 -14.46 -0.51
N PHE A 8 12.19 -15.70 -0.99
CA PHE A 8 11.73 -16.01 -2.34
C PHE A 8 10.24 -15.72 -2.56
N ILE A 9 9.48 -15.49 -1.49
CA ILE A 9 8.06 -15.14 -1.56
C ILE A 9 7.89 -13.62 -1.42
N ILE A 10 8.56 -13.02 -0.43
CA ILE A 10 8.42 -11.59 -0.11
C ILE A 10 8.94 -10.71 -1.25
N ILE A 11 10.07 -11.06 -1.86
CA ILE A 11 10.66 -10.25 -2.94
C ILE A 11 9.75 -10.17 -4.17
N PRO A 12 9.31 -11.29 -4.80
CA PRO A 12 8.47 -11.20 -5.99
C PRO A 12 7.09 -10.63 -5.69
N VAL A 13 6.49 -10.94 -4.53
CA VAL A 13 5.21 -10.34 -4.14
C VAL A 13 5.35 -8.83 -3.93
N GLY A 14 6.36 -8.38 -3.20
CA GLY A 14 6.64 -6.96 -3.00
C GLY A 14 6.89 -6.21 -4.31
N ALA A 15 7.65 -6.81 -5.22
CA ALA A 15 7.88 -6.27 -6.55
C ALA A 15 6.57 -6.19 -7.36
N LEU A 16 5.77 -7.25 -7.38
CA LEU A 16 4.54 -7.31 -8.18
C LEU A 16 3.51 -6.26 -7.73
N ILE A 17 3.38 -6.02 -6.43
CA ILE A 17 2.48 -4.98 -5.92
C ILE A 17 3.03 -3.59 -6.23
N PHE A 18 4.34 -3.36 -6.07
CA PHE A 18 4.98 -2.08 -6.39
C PHE A 18 4.84 -1.71 -7.88
N PHE A 19 5.08 -2.68 -8.78
CA PHE A 19 4.98 -2.46 -10.22
C PHE A 19 3.52 -2.43 -10.73
N GLY A 20 2.58 -3.10 -10.06
CA GLY A 20 1.18 -3.19 -10.49
C GLY A 20 0.35 -1.94 -10.23
N VAL A 21 0.56 -1.24 -9.11
CA VAL A 21 -0.30 -0.12 -8.67
C VAL A 21 0.25 1.24 -9.10
N GLY A 22 1.58 1.40 -9.17
CA GLY A 22 2.24 2.62 -9.63
C GLY A 22 2.17 3.82 -8.67
N TYR A 23 1.44 3.69 -7.55
CA TYR A 23 1.50 4.59 -6.41
C TYR A 23 2.02 3.83 -5.19
N ALA A 24 3.14 4.30 -4.63
CA ALA A 24 3.77 3.66 -3.49
C ALA A 24 2.85 3.72 -2.25
N SER A 25 2.18 4.85 -2.01
CA SER A 25 1.27 5.04 -0.88
C SER A 25 0.09 4.05 -0.88
N VAL A 26 -0.55 3.87 -2.03
CA VAL A 26 -1.69 2.95 -2.20
C VAL A 26 -1.26 1.51 -1.98
N THR A 27 -0.12 1.11 -2.56
CA THR A 27 0.47 -0.22 -2.40
C THR A 27 0.61 -0.59 -0.93
N THR A 28 1.23 0.28 -0.13
CA THR A 28 1.51 -0.02 1.28
C THR A 28 0.23 -0.11 2.10
N ILE A 29 -0.72 0.80 1.87
CA ILE A 29 -2.02 0.81 2.59
C ILE A 29 -2.83 -0.44 2.26
N SER A 30 -2.88 -0.85 0.99
CA SER A 30 -3.55 -2.08 0.56
C SER A 30 -2.93 -3.32 1.20
N VAL A 31 -1.59 -3.41 1.25
CA VAL A 31 -0.90 -4.54 1.89
C VAL A 31 -1.23 -4.61 3.38
N ALA A 32 -1.20 -3.49 4.09
CA ALA A 32 -1.51 -3.47 5.52
C ALA A 32 -2.97 -3.85 5.81
N LEU A 33 -3.90 -3.44 4.94
CA LEU A 33 -5.31 -3.81 5.04
C LEU A 33 -5.52 -5.31 4.79
N ILE A 34 -4.90 -5.86 3.74
CA ILE A 34 -4.93 -7.29 3.43
C ILE A 34 -4.32 -8.11 4.58
N ALA A 35 -3.18 -7.68 5.13
CA ALA A 35 -2.54 -8.34 6.26
C ALA A 35 -3.47 -8.40 7.49
N THR A 36 -4.14 -7.29 7.80
CA THR A 36 -5.11 -7.24 8.91
C THR A 36 -6.30 -8.17 8.67
N ALA A 37 -6.80 -8.25 7.43
CA ALA A 37 -7.85 -9.19 7.05
C ALA A 37 -7.39 -10.65 7.17
N ILE A 38 -6.17 -10.97 6.76
CA ILE A 38 -5.58 -12.31 6.92
C ILE A 38 -5.48 -12.69 8.40
N PHE A 39 -4.99 -11.80 9.27
CA PHE A 39 -4.94 -12.09 10.71
C PHE A 39 -6.34 -12.34 11.30
N THR A 40 -7.33 -11.58 10.84
CA THR A 40 -8.73 -11.79 11.24
C THR A 40 -9.24 -13.17 10.84
N VAL A 41 -9.04 -13.58 9.57
CA VAL A 41 -9.42 -14.91 9.09
C VAL A 41 -8.67 -16.01 9.86
N ARG A 42 -7.36 -15.84 10.09
CA ARG A 42 -6.54 -16.82 10.81
C ARG A 42 -6.98 -17.02 12.26
N TYR A 43 -7.45 -15.97 12.92
CA TYR A 43 -8.05 -16.04 14.26
C TYR A 43 -9.34 -16.87 14.25
N PHE A 44 -10.25 -16.63 13.30
CA PHE A 44 -11.47 -17.43 13.16
C PHE A 44 -11.18 -18.91 12.83
N MET A 45 -10.06 -19.20 12.18
CA MET A 45 -9.60 -20.57 11.92
C MET A 45 -8.85 -21.20 13.11
N GLY A 46 -8.68 -20.49 14.24
CA GLY A 46 -7.97 -20.98 15.43
C GLY A 46 -6.45 -21.14 15.25
N THR A 47 -5.88 -20.58 14.17
CA THR A 47 -4.46 -20.74 13.79
C THR A 47 -3.56 -19.59 14.27
N SER A 48 -4.16 -18.54 14.82
CA SER A 48 -3.46 -17.35 15.32
C SER A 48 -4.16 -16.79 16.56
N PRO A 49 -3.40 -16.22 17.51
CA PRO A 49 -3.95 -15.52 18.66
C PRO A 49 -4.57 -14.17 18.23
N TRP A 50 -5.56 -13.67 18.99
CA TRP A 50 -6.28 -12.44 18.65
C TRP A 50 -5.38 -11.18 18.65
N GLN A 51 -4.25 -11.24 19.35
CA GLN A 51 -3.23 -10.19 19.41
C GLN A 51 -2.67 -9.85 18.01
N ASP A 52 -2.64 -10.82 17.08
CA ASP A 52 -2.20 -10.58 15.70
C ASP A 52 -3.13 -9.58 14.98
N ILE A 53 -4.43 -9.60 15.28
CA ILE A 53 -5.40 -8.64 14.73
C ILE A 53 -5.10 -7.25 15.28
N LEU A 54 -4.92 -7.12 16.60
CA LEU A 54 -4.60 -5.85 17.25
C LEU A 54 -3.30 -5.26 16.66
N TYR A 55 -2.29 -6.12 16.47
CA TYR A 55 -1.05 -5.74 15.81
C TYR A 55 -1.27 -5.23 14.38
N GLY A 56 -2.04 -5.96 13.57
CA GLY A 56 -2.39 -5.54 12.21
C GLY A 56 -3.10 -4.19 12.17
N VAL A 57 -4.09 -3.98 13.05
CA VAL A 57 -4.84 -2.71 13.15
C VAL A 57 -3.93 -1.55 13.57
N ILE A 58 -3.09 -1.73 14.61
CA ILE A 58 -2.16 -0.68 15.06
C ILE A 58 -1.14 -0.36 13.96
N ALA A 59 -0.58 -1.39 13.32
CA ALA A 59 0.36 -1.21 12.21
C ALA A 59 -0.29 -0.45 11.04
N PHE A 60 -1.54 -0.79 10.69
CA PHE A 60 -2.30 -0.08 9.67
C PHE A 60 -2.51 1.39 10.02
N LEU A 61 -2.91 1.70 11.26
CA LEU A 61 -3.10 3.08 11.72
C LEU A 61 -1.80 3.89 11.70
N LEU A 62 -0.70 3.30 12.19
CA LEU A 62 0.63 3.93 12.14
C LEU A 62 1.09 4.15 10.70
N LEU A 63 0.82 3.21 9.81
CA LEU A 63 1.15 3.34 8.41
C LEU A 63 0.36 4.47 7.74
N VAL A 64 -0.97 4.53 7.95
CA VAL A 64 -1.80 5.62 7.43
C VAL A 64 -1.34 6.97 7.98
N TYR A 65 -0.97 7.02 9.27
CA TYR A 65 -0.42 8.22 9.88
C TYR A 65 0.92 8.65 9.23
N ALA A 66 1.84 7.71 9.03
CA ALA A 66 3.12 7.96 8.37
C ALA A 66 2.97 8.38 6.90
N LEU A 67 1.97 7.83 6.21
CA LEU A 67 1.69 8.09 4.80
C LEU A 67 0.79 9.30 4.58
N ARG A 68 0.28 9.95 5.64
CA ARG A 68 -0.59 11.13 5.55
C ARG A 68 -0.14 12.19 4.53
N PRO A 69 1.14 12.62 4.46
CA PRO A 69 1.57 13.59 3.45
C PRO A 69 1.51 13.04 2.01
N ASN A 70 1.76 11.75 1.82
CA ASN A 70 1.66 11.08 0.51
C ASN A 70 0.20 10.92 0.08
N ILE A 71 -0.68 10.50 0.99
CA ILE A 71 -2.14 10.40 0.74
C ILE A 71 -2.71 11.78 0.37
N LYS A 72 -2.26 12.84 1.04
CA LYS A 72 -2.66 14.21 0.70
C LYS A 72 -2.22 14.57 -0.73
N ALA A 73 -0.98 14.25 -1.10
CA ALA A 73 -0.49 14.46 -2.46
C ALA A 73 -1.26 13.61 -3.49
N LEU A 74 -1.68 12.39 -3.14
CA LEU A 74 -2.51 11.53 -3.98
C LEU A 74 -3.87 12.15 -4.26
N MET A 75 -4.54 12.60 -3.20
CA MET A 75 -5.85 13.26 -3.28
C MET A 75 -5.80 14.55 -4.10
N GLU A 76 -4.67 15.25 -4.04
CA GLU A 76 -4.42 16.48 -4.79
C GLU A 76 -3.90 16.21 -6.22
N GLY A 77 -3.75 14.93 -6.62
CA GLY A 77 -3.25 14.54 -7.94
C GLY A 77 -1.78 14.90 -8.19
N ARG A 78 -1.02 15.22 -7.14
CA ARG A 78 0.40 15.63 -7.21
C ARG A 78 1.38 14.53 -6.85
N GLU A 79 0.91 13.36 -6.40
CA GLU A 79 1.80 12.25 -6.10
C GLU A 79 2.52 11.80 -7.38
N ARG A 80 3.84 11.75 -7.33
CA ARG A 80 4.65 11.26 -8.45
C ARG A 80 4.30 9.79 -8.67
N PHE A 81 3.76 9.49 -9.84
CA PHE A 81 3.53 8.12 -10.29
C PHE A 81 4.88 7.42 -10.45
N HIS A 82 5.09 6.32 -9.72
CA HIS A 82 6.31 5.50 -9.80
C HIS A 82 6.10 4.24 -10.67
N GLY A 83 4.91 4.05 -11.23
CA GLY A 83 4.62 2.94 -12.14
C GLY A 83 5.14 3.17 -13.57
N TRP A 84 5.20 2.10 -14.35
CA TRP A 84 5.75 2.06 -15.73
C TRP A 84 5.08 3.04 -16.72
N ARG A 85 3.86 3.50 -16.43
CA ARG A 85 3.02 4.29 -17.35
C ARG A 85 3.28 5.80 -17.22
N PRO A 86 3.85 6.50 -18.22
CA PRO A 86 3.95 7.95 -18.17
C PRO A 86 2.57 8.54 -18.46
N TRP A 87 1.94 9.17 -17.47
CA TRP A 87 0.75 9.97 -17.72
C TRP A 87 1.20 11.31 -18.32
N LYS A 88 0.78 11.57 -19.56
CA LYS A 88 0.88 12.92 -20.14
C LYS A 88 0.14 13.88 -19.20
N LYS A 89 0.81 14.95 -18.77
CA LYS A 89 0.14 16.09 -18.14
C LYS A 89 -0.97 16.54 -19.10
N LYS A 90 -2.22 16.60 -18.63
CA LYS A 90 -3.23 17.38 -19.35
C LYS A 90 -2.82 18.83 -19.24
N GLU A 91 -2.53 19.44 -20.39
CA GLU A 91 -2.43 20.88 -20.56
C GLU A 91 -3.78 21.47 -20.12
N THR A 92 -3.86 21.91 -18.88
CA THR A 92 -4.93 22.80 -18.39
C THR A 92 -4.27 24.09 -17.97
N GLU A 93 -3.64 24.76 -18.94
CA GLU A 93 -3.14 26.13 -18.80
C GLU A 93 -3.55 27.05 -19.96
N GLU A 94 -4.32 26.60 -20.96
CA GLU A 94 -4.64 27.44 -22.14
C GLU A 94 -6.03 28.10 -22.17
N ILE A 95 -6.89 27.98 -21.14
CA ILE A 95 -8.26 28.56 -21.19
C ILE A 95 -8.54 29.56 -20.06
N LYS A 96 -7.57 30.40 -19.69
CA LYS A 96 -7.85 31.53 -18.79
C LYS A 96 -7.41 32.91 -19.26
N ASP A 97 -6.77 32.99 -20.42
CA ASP A 97 -6.21 34.25 -20.95
C ASP A 97 -6.76 34.67 -22.32
N GLU A 98 -7.90 34.13 -22.78
CA GLU A 98 -8.65 34.65 -23.95
C GLU A 98 -9.92 35.41 -23.55
#